data_AF-A0A6P3PXH2-F1
#
_entry.id   AF-A0A6P3PXH2-F1
#
_cell.length_a   1.000
_cell.length_b   1.000
_cell.length_c   1.000
_cell.angle_alpha   90.00
_cell.angle_beta   90.00
_cell.angle_gamma   90.00
#
_symmetry.space_group_name_H-M   'P 1'
#
loop_
_entity.id
_entity.type
_entity.pdbx_description
1 polymer ?
#
loop_
_entity_poly.entity_id
_entity_poly.type
_entity_poly.pdbx_seq_one_letter_code
_entity_poly.pdbx_strand_id
1 'polypeptide(L)'
;MAAVAELVERRWEATRPGTYPVDILEDDPEGHQEAALAYYAALGQGARPWTEVFSLPTGEQVKLDASSVRFCSMHRDEPRHQTLVLVNPQDTKTAVAVYIKGSWWSTEDVLRTSDPAREGLVKVRSFGERIVLFVLNVVIFGRLERELDEDDMFFLPHSAKEQANILWRDGAAVGFYTTKMKGSLCGDGTGACYLLPVFDTVFVRRRHRRQGLGVAMLQDFCETFREDEALGISWPVSPAMYQVCRRFLQAQPEERGRLWEVEPPGAWDQRSSIWLKVQLQQSRLPNCEWRCERTSTLSPSFVVSVTDADSFTRTESGLPAR
;
A
#
# COMPACT_ATOMS: atom_id res chain seq x y z
N MET A 1 19.44 39.45 -20.00
CA MET A 1 18.94 39.20 -18.62
C MET A 1 17.46 39.55 -18.49
N ALA A 2 16.60 39.01 -19.38
CA ALA A 2 15.13 39.11 -19.25
C ALA A 2 14.37 38.09 -20.14
N ALA A 3 15.01 37.01 -20.60
CA ALA A 3 14.42 36.09 -21.58
C ALA A 3 14.57 34.59 -21.20
N VAL A 4 14.97 34.28 -19.96
CA VAL A 4 15.15 32.89 -19.49
C VAL A 4 14.30 32.60 -18.24
N ALA A 5 13.54 33.58 -17.75
CA ALA A 5 12.67 33.41 -16.57
C ALA A 5 11.20 33.08 -16.92
N GLU A 6 10.86 32.94 -18.21
CA GLU A 6 9.47 32.77 -18.67
C GLU A 6 9.21 31.38 -19.27
N LEU A 7 9.94 30.36 -18.82
CA LEU A 7 9.83 28.98 -19.32
C LEU A 7 9.55 27.93 -18.22
N VAL A 8 9.20 28.36 -17.00
CA VAL A 8 8.92 27.43 -15.87
C VAL A 8 7.50 27.55 -15.31
N GLU A 9 6.66 28.49 -15.75
CA GLU A 9 5.47 28.84 -14.95
C GLU A 9 4.08 28.63 -15.59
N ARG A 10 3.92 27.92 -16.72
CA ARG A 10 2.58 27.68 -17.30
C ARG A 10 2.40 26.35 -18.01
N ARG A 11 1.99 25.33 -17.25
CA ARG A 11 1.07 24.28 -17.76
C ARG A 11 0.27 23.65 -16.63
N TRP A 12 -0.57 24.45 -15.97
CA TRP A 12 -1.80 23.92 -15.38
C TRP A 12 -2.89 24.07 -16.45
N GLU A 13 -2.89 23.16 -17.43
CA GLU A 13 -4.12 22.90 -18.17
C GLU A 13 -5.10 22.36 -17.13
N ALA A 14 -6.25 23.01 -16.97
CA ALA A 14 -7.34 22.49 -16.16
C ALA A 14 -7.62 21.06 -16.64
N THR A 15 -7.17 20.07 -15.86
CA THR A 15 -7.32 18.66 -16.18
C THR A 15 -8.81 18.40 -16.31
N ARG A 16 -9.23 17.88 -17.47
CA ARG A 16 -10.65 17.56 -17.67
C ARG A 16 -11.07 16.58 -16.57
N PRO A 17 -12.23 16.76 -15.92
CA PRO A 17 -12.77 15.73 -15.02
C PRO A 17 -12.84 14.40 -15.78
N GLY A 18 -12.37 13.31 -15.15
CA GLY A 18 -12.36 11.99 -15.81
C GLY A 18 -11.12 11.71 -16.66
N THR A 19 -9.94 12.20 -16.24
CA THR A 19 -8.69 11.93 -17.00
C THR A 19 -7.98 10.67 -16.54
N TYR A 20 -8.09 10.30 -15.26
CA TYR A 20 -7.32 9.20 -14.68
C TYR A 20 -8.19 7.98 -14.39
N PRO A 21 -7.61 6.77 -14.26
CA PRO A 21 -8.35 5.53 -14.07
C PRO A 21 -9.38 5.60 -12.95
N VAL A 22 -9.00 6.12 -11.78
CA VAL A 22 -9.89 6.26 -10.61
C VAL A 22 -11.08 7.21 -10.84
N ASP A 23 -11.00 8.09 -11.83
CA ASP A 23 -12.07 9.05 -12.16
C ASP A 23 -13.08 8.48 -13.16
N ILE A 24 -12.70 7.47 -13.94
CA ILE A 24 -13.49 6.93 -15.07
C ILE A 24 -13.94 5.48 -14.88
N LEU A 25 -13.38 4.79 -13.89
CA LEU A 25 -13.70 3.40 -13.64
C LEU A 25 -15.07 3.29 -12.99
N GLU A 26 -15.91 2.43 -13.55
CA GLU A 26 -17.20 2.07 -12.98
C GLU A 26 -17.00 1.04 -11.86
N ASP A 27 -17.98 0.94 -10.95
CA ASP A 27 -17.92 0.00 -9.83
C ASP A 27 -18.32 -1.42 -10.30
N ASP A 28 -17.50 -1.99 -11.19
CA ASP A 28 -17.72 -3.27 -11.88
C ASP A 28 -16.44 -4.13 -11.86
N PRO A 29 -16.11 -4.78 -10.72
CA PRO A 29 -14.94 -5.64 -10.61
C PRO A 29 -15.03 -6.89 -11.51
N GLU A 30 -16.23 -7.43 -11.73
CA GLU A 30 -16.45 -8.60 -12.58
C GLU A 30 -16.17 -8.29 -14.06
N GLY A 31 -16.70 -7.20 -14.59
CA GLY A 31 -16.43 -6.78 -15.97
C GLY A 31 -14.96 -6.45 -16.20
N HIS A 32 -14.28 -5.85 -15.20
CA HIS A 32 -12.83 -5.65 -15.25
C HIS A 32 -12.06 -6.98 -15.31
N GLN A 33 -12.44 -7.96 -14.49
CA GLN A 33 -11.84 -9.29 -14.50
C GLN A 33 -12.04 -10.01 -15.84
N GLU A 34 -13.24 -9.94 -16.41
CA GLU A 34 -13.53 -10.53 -17.73
C GLU A 34 -12.68 -9.88 -18.83
N ALA A 35 -12.58 -8.55 -18.83
CA ALA A 35 -11.76 -7.82 -19.79
C ALA A 35 -10.27 -8.17 -19.67
N ALA A 36 -9.77 -8.34 -18.43
CA ALA A 36 -8.39 -8.76 -18.17
C ALA A 36 -8.12 -10.19 -18.67
N LEU A 37 -9.04 -11.13 -18.40
CA LEU A 37 -8.94 -12.51 -18.89
C LEU A 37 -8.97 -12.59 -20.42
N ALA A 38 -9.90 -11.87 -21.05
CA ALA A 38 -10.02 -11.81 -22.51
C ALA A 38 -8.75 -11.22 -23.15
N TYR A 39 -8.19 -10.15 -22.56
CA TYR A 39 -6.94 -9.55 -23.01
C TYR A 39 -5.78 -10.56 -22.93
N TYR A 40 -5.62 -11.23 -21.78
CA TYR A 40 -4.53 -12.19 -21.58
C TYR A 40 -4.65 -13.41 -22.51
N ALA A 41 -5.87 -13.92 -22.74
CA ALA A 41 -6.11 -15.00 -23.69
C ALA A 41 -5.74 -14.60 -25.13
N ALA A 42 -6.07 -13.37 -25.54
CA ALA A 42 -5.71 -12.86 -26.87
C ALA A 42 -4.18 -12.73 -27.06
N LEU A 43 -3.43 -12.39 -26.01
CA LEU A 43 -1.97 -12.39 -26.04
C LEU A 43 -1.40 -13.79 -26.28
N GLY A 44 -1.94 -14.82 -25.61
CA GLY A 44 -1.44 -16.20 -25.70
C GLY A 44 -1.70 -16.86 -27.05
N GLN A 45 -2.78 -16.50 -27.74
CA GLN A 45 -3.15 -17.07 -29.04
C GLN A 45 -2.36 -16.47 -30.22
N GLY A 46 -1.49 -15.49 -29.98
CA GLY A 46 -0.85 -14.73 -31.06
C GLY A 46 -1.87 -14.01 -31.97
N ALA A 47 -3.09 -13.84 -31.47
CA ALA A 47 -4.24 -13.36 -32.24
C ALA A 47 -4.18 -11.86 -32.55
N ARG A 48 -3.20 -11.14 -31.98
CA ARG A 48 -2.97 -9.72 -32.26
C ARG A 48 -1.90 -9.55 -33.35
N PRO A 49 -2.23 -8.90 -34.49
CA PRO A 49 -1.33 -8.78 -35.64
C PRO A 49 -0.18 -7.80 -35.46
N TRP A 50 -0.14 -7.04 -34.35
CA TRP A 50 0.87 -6.02 -34.06
C TRP A 50 1.60 -6.32 -32.75
N THR A 51 2.91 -6.07 -32.74
CA THR A 51 3.69 -6.05 -31.48
C THR A 51 3.30 -4.79 -30.73
N GLU A 52 2.33 -4.90 -29.82
CA GLU A 52 1.98 -3.81 -28.93
C GLU A 52 3.14 -3.57 -27.96
N VAL A 53 3.50 -2.29 -27.81
CA VAL A 53 4.59 -1.84 -26.94
C VAL A 53 4.04 -0.81 -25.97
N PHE A 54 4.46 -0.90 -24.72
CA PHE A 54 4.22 0.12 -23.71
C PHE A 54 5.46 0.99 -23.58
N SER A 55 5.31 2.29 -23.73
CA SER A 55 6.43 3.24 -23.61
C SER A 55 6.54 3.75 -22.18
N LEU A 56 7.69 3.52 -21.56
CA LEU A 56 8.01 4.05 -20.24
C LEU A 56 8.33 5.55 -20.33
N PRO A 57 8.20 6.32 -19.23
CA PRO A 57 8.62 7.72 -19.19
C PRO A 57 10.11 7.94 -19.54
N THR A 58 10.93 6.91 -19.41
CA THR A 58 12.36 6.91 -19.79
C THR A 58 12.58 6.81 -21.30
N GLY A 59 11.53 6.54 -22.08
CA GLY A 59 11.60 6.26 -23.52
C GLY A 59 11.87 4.79 -23.86
N GLU A 60 12.14 3.95 -22.86
CA GLU A 60 12.25 2.50 -23.03
C GLU A 60 10.89 1.90 -23.41
N GLN A 61 10.89 0.92 -24.31
CA GLN A 61 9.69 0.21 -24.75
C GLN A 61 9.65 -1.20 -24.19
N VAL A 62 8.57 -1.52 -23.50
CA VAL A 62 8.27 -2.86 -23.01
C VAL A 62 7.33 -3.54 -23.98
N LYS A 63 7.74 -4.68 -24.52
CA LYS A 63 6.88 -5.51 -25.37
C LYS A 63 5.76 -6.11 -24.53
N LEU A 64 4.52 -6.00 -25.02
CA LEU A 64 3.34 -6.59 -24.38
C LEU A 64 3.18 -8.04 -24.85
N ASP A 65 3.77 -8.97 -24.11
CA ASP A 65 3.61 -10.41 -24.34
C ASP A 65 3.38 -11.20 -23.05
N ALA A 66 3.03 -12.48 -23.18
CA ALA A 66 2.74 -13.37 -22.04
C ALA A 66 3.90 -13.53 -21.04
N SER A 67 5.15 -13.24 -21.45
CA SER A 67 6.30 -13.28 -20.55
C SER A 67 6.40 -12.05 -19.65
N SER A 68 5.95 -10.89 -20.16
CA SER A 68 5.95 -9.60 -19.46
C SER A 68 4.69 -9.30 -18.65
N VAL A 69 3.60 -10.04 -18.88
CA VAL A 69 2.30 -9.80 -18.24
C VAL A 69 2.02 -10.84 -17.15
N ARG A 70 1.54 -10.39 -15.98
CA ARG A 70 1.23 -11.24 -14.82
C ARG A 70 -0.12 -10.88 -14.22
N PHE A 71 -0.91 -11.89 -13.85
CA PHE A 71 -2.04 -11.68 -12.96
C PHE A 71 -1.54 -11.43 -11.54
N CYS A 72 -2.13 -10.43 -10.88
CA CYS A 72 -1.90 -10.14 -9.47
C CYS A 72 -3.24 -10.04 -8.76
N SER A 73 -3.42 -10.80 -7.68
CA SER A 73 -4.63 -10.74 -6.86
C SER A 73 -4.73 -9.40 -6.13
N MET A 74 -5.90 -8.77 -6.21
CA MET A 74 -6.18 -7.51 -5.51
C MET A 74 -6.58 -7.73 -4.05
N HIS A 75 -7.09 -8.93 -3.74
CA HIS A 75 -7.52 -9.33 -2.41
C HIS A 75 -6.90 -10.67 -2.03
N ARG A 76 -6.60 -10.86 -0.75
CA ARG A 76 -6.07 -12.14 -0.24
C ARG A 76 -7.14 -13.23 -0.12
N ASP A 77 -8.36 -12.82 0.19
CA ASP A 77 -9.52 -13.69 0.45
C ASP A 77 -10.38 -13.92 -0.80
N GLU A 78 -10.17 -13.17 -1.87
CA GLU A 78 -10.92 -13.26 -3.12
C GLU A 78 -9.98 -13.46 -4.32
N PRO A 79 -9.53 -14.70 -4.59
CA PRO A 79 -8.58 -14.98 -5.66
C PRO A 79 -9.14 -14.73 -7.07
N ARG A 80 -10.46 -14.54 -7.20
CA ARG A 80 -11.13 -14.21 -8.45
C ARG A 80 -10.92 -12.77 -8.88
N HIS A 81 -10.64 -11.85 -7.96
CA HIS A 81 -10.42 -10.45 -8.24
C HIS A 81 -8.95 -10.19 -8.48
N GLN A 82 -8.55 -10.24 -9.75
CA GLN A 82 -7.18 -10.06 -10.20
C GLN A 82 -7.09 -8.90 -11.19
N THR A 83 -5.88 -8.37 -11.33
CA THR A 83 -5.58 -7.40 -12.38
C THR A 83 -4.30 -7.78 -13.10
N LEU A 84 -4.15 -7.34 -14.34
CA LEU A 84 -2.92 -7.56 -15.09
C LEU A 84 -1.91 -6.47 -14.75
N VAL A 85 -0.71 -6.92 -14.41
CA VAL A 85 0.45 -6.06 -14.17
C VAL A 85 1.49 -6.38 -15.23
N LEU A 86 2.02 -5.33 -15.85
CA LEU A 86 3.14 -5.39 -16.76
C LEU A 86 4.43 -5.26 -15.96
N VAL A 87 5.36 -6.20 -16.14
CA VAL A 87 6.68 -6.15 -15.51
C VAL A 87 7.76 -5.78 -16.51
N ASN A 88 8.85 -5.18 -16.03
CA ASN A 88 10.01 -4.90 -16.87
C ASN A 88 10.64 -6.24 -17.33
N PRO A 89 10.93 -6.43 -18.62
CA PRO A 89 11.51 -7.67 -19.12
C PRO A 89 12.95 -7.90 -18.64
N GLN A 90 13.70 -6.83 -18.35
CA GLN A 90 15.06 -6.89 -17.79
C GLN A 90 15.05 -7.14 -16.27
N ASP A 91 13.98 -6.71 -15.60
CA ASP A 91 13.75 -6.95 -14.18
C ASP A 91 12.29 -7.32 -13.92
N THR A 92 12.01 -8.62 -13.92
CA THR A 92 10.66 -9.16 -13.71
C THR A 92 10.06 -8.83 -12.32
N LYS A 93 10.87 -8.29 -11.39
CA LYS A 93 10.39 -7.79 -10.10
C LYS A 93 9.78 -6.40 -10.23
N THR A 94 10.26 -5.58 -11.15
CA THR A 94 9.77 -4.21 -11.36
C THR A 94 8.47 -4.21 -12.15
N ALA A 95 7.40 -3.73 -11.54
CA ALA A 95 6.11 -3.51 -12.21
C ALA A 95 6.04 -2.08 -12.78
N VAL A 96 5.65 -1.96 -14.04
CA VAL A 96 5.71 -0.70 -14.80
C VAL A 96 4.35 -0.15 -15.24
N ALA A 97 3.34 -1.02 -15.38
CA ALA A 97 2.00 -0.63 -15.78
C ALA A 97 0.93 -1.59 -15.25
N VAL A 98 -0.31 -1.12 -15.19
CA VAL A 98 -1.50 -1.91 -14.80
C VAL A 98 -2.54 -1.79 -15.89
N TYR A 99 -3.18 -2.90 -16.24
CA TYR A 99 -4.27 -2.93 -17.21
C TYR A 99 -5.57 -2.50 -16.53
N ILE A 100 -6.21 -1.44 -17.03
CA ILE A 100 -7.46 -0.89 -16.50
C ILE A 100 -8.33 -0.41 -17.65
N LYS A 101 -9.61 -0.81 -17.64
CA LYS A 101 -10.63 -0.39 -18.62
C LYS A 101 -10.15 -0.48 -20.08
N GLY A 102 -9.59 -1.61 -20.47
CA GLY A 102 -9.16 -1.86 -21.85
C GLY A 102 -7.79 -1.28 -22.24
N SER A 103 -7.09 -0.61 -21.33
CA SER A 103 -5.84 0.11 -21.62
C SER A 103 -4.75 -0.16 -20.59
N TRP A 104 -3.48 0.02 -20.97
CA TRP A 104 -2.35 0.00 -20.05
C TRP A 104 -2.07 1.38 -19.50
N TRP A 105 -1.97 1.48 -18.17
CA TRP A 105 -1.70 2.73 -17.47
C TRP A 105 -0.39 2.63 -16.69
N SER A 106 0.41 3.70 -16.75
CA SER A 106 1.63 3.78 -15.94
C SER A 106 1.27 3.74 -14.45
N THR A 107 2.15 3.18 -13.62
CA THR A 107 1.90 3.13 -12.17
C THR A 107 1.69 4.52 -11.56
N GLU A 108 2.33 5.56 -12.09
CA GLU A 108 2.11 6.94 -11.64
C GLU A 108 0.75 7.50 -12.05
N ASP A 109 0.27 7.20 -13.27
CA ASP A 109 -1.03 7.70 -13.73
C ASP A 109 -2.21 7.03 -13.04
N VAL A 110 -2.07 5.75 -12.65
CA VAL A 110 -3.07 5.06 -11.83
C VAL A 110 -3.26 5.76 -10.48
N LEU A 111 -2.19 6.35 -9.93
CA LEU A 111 -2.22 7.05 -8.65
C LEU A 111 -2.67 8.51 -8.76
N ARG A 112 -3.02 9.01 -9.95
CA ARG A 112 -3.47 10.39 -10.14
C ARG A 112 -4.99 10.47 -10.15
N THR A 113 -5.49 11.66 -9.85
CA THR A 113 -6.90 12.03 -9.96
C THR A 113 -7.03 13.46 -10.46
N SER A 114 -8.10 13.70 -11.21
CA SER A 114 -8.52 15.02 -11.67
C SER A 114 -9.67 15.57 -10.82
N ASP A 115 -10.18 14.78 -9.87
CA ASP A 115 -11.26 15.17 -8.98
C ASP A 115 -10.71 15.96 -7.77
N PRO A 116 -11.00 17.27 -7.65
CA PRO A 116 -10.54 18.08 -6.53
C PRO A 116 -11.14 17.67 -5.19
N ALA A 117 -12.22 16.86 -5.17
CA ALA A 117 -12.78 16.32 -3.93
C ALA A 117 -11.89 15.23 -3.29
N ARG A 118 -10.97 14.64 -4.06
CA ARG A 118 -10.00 13.68 -3.55
C ARG A 118 -8.74 14.40 -3.07
N GLU A 119 -8.84 14.98 -1.88
CA GLU A 119 -7.74 15.65 -1.18
C GLU A 119 -7.76 15.25 0.31
N GLY A 120 -6.60 15.06 0.91
CA GLY A 120 -6.48 14.57 2.29
C GLY A 120 -6.80 13.08 2.42
N LEU A 121 -7.19 12.65 3.62
CA LEU A 121 -7.54 11.25 3.90
C LEU A 121 -8.96 10.96 3.44
N VAL A 122 -9.08 10.06 2.47
CA VAL A 122 -10.35 9.67 1.87
C VAL A 122 -10.57 8.18 2.05
N LYS A 123 -11.72 7.82 2.62
CA LYS A 123 -12.14 6.42 2.81
C LYS A 123 -12.39 5.76 1.46
N VAL A 124 -11.78 4.59 1.26
CA VAL A 124 -11.96 3.77 0.05
C VAL A 124 -13.39 3.25 -0.03
N ARG A 125 -14.08 3.56 -1.13
CA ARG A 125 -15.48 3.17 -1.37
C ARG A 125 -15.74 2.62 -2.75
N SER A 126 -14.94 3.00 -3.74
CA SER A 126 -15.10 2.55 -5.13
C SER A 126 -14.08 1.48 -5.53
N PHE A 127 -14.42 0.69 -6.55
CA PHE A 127 -13.49 -0.23 -7.19
C PHE A 127 -12.23 0.48 -7.71
N GLY A 128 -12.35 1.68 -8.29
CA GLY A 128 -11.20 2.48 -8.71
C GLY A 128 -10.24 2.79 -7.57
N GLU A 129 -10.77 3.19 -6.41
CA GLU A 129 -9.94 3.44 -5.21
C GLU A 129 -9.33 2.14 -4.67
N ARG A 130 -10.01 1.00 -4.79
CA ARG A 130 -9.43 -0.32 -4.47
C ARG A 130 -8.24 -0.66 -5.37
N ILE A 131 -8.30 -0.33 -6.66
CA ILE A 131 -7.14 -0.47 -7.56
C ILE A 131 -6.00 0.46 -7.11
N VAL A 132 -6.29 1.72 -6.75
CA VAL A 132 -5.26 2.65 -6.25
C VAL A 132 -4.59 2.10 -4.99
N LEU A 133 -5.38 1.59 -4.04
CA LEU A 133 -4.87 0.93 -2.83
C LEU A 133 -3.97 -0.26 -3.18
N PHE A 134 -4.41 -1.14 -4.10
CA PHE A 134 -3.63 -2.27 -4.59
C PHE A 134 -2.30 -1.81 -5.19
N VAL A 135 -2.30 -0.77 -6.03
CA VAL A 135 -1.08 -0.24 -6.64
C VAL A 135 -0.15 0.34 -5.58
N LEU A 136 -0.64 1.12 -4.62
CA LEU A 136 0.21 1.62 -3.53
C LEU A 136 0.84 0.47 -2.72
N ASN A 137 0.06 -0.56 -2.41
CA ASN A 137 0.47 -1.66 -1.55
C ASN A 137 1.38 -2.68 -2.25
N VAL A 138 0.87 -3.30 -3.31
CA VAL A 138 1.52 -4.45 -3.95
C VAL A 138 2.58 -4.00 -4.97
N VAL A 139 2.34 -2.89 -5.66
CA VAL A 139 3.21 -2.41 -6.74
C VAL A 139 4.24 -1.42 -6.22
N ILE A 140 3.82 -0.27 -5.67
CA ILE A 140 4.76 0.76 -5.22
C ILE A 140 5.54 0.27 -4.01
N PHE A 141 4.86 -0.08 -2.92
CA PHE A 141 5.54 -0.56 -1.72
C PHE A 141 6.22 -1.91 -1.99
N GLY A 142 5.47 -2.93 -2.42
CA GLY A 142 5.99 -4.30 -2.55
C GLY A 142 7.11 -4.50 -3.59
N ARG A 143 7.17 -3.68 -4.64
CA ARG A 143 8.12 -3.88 -5.76
C ARG A 143 9.05 -2.71 -6.05
N LEU A 144 8.60 -1.45 -5.90
CA LEU A 144 9.40 -0.29 -6.34
C LEU A 144 10.16 0.41 -5.21
N GLU A 145 9.56 0.53 -4.03
CA GLU A 145 10.13 1.30 -2.91
C GLU A 145 10.75 0.41 -1.82
N ARG A 146 10.55 -0.91 -1.88
CA ARG A 146 11.13 -1.88 -0.95
C ARG A 146 12.62 -2.10 -1.22
N GLU A 147 13.41 -2.17 -0.16
CA GLU A 147 14.81 -2.58 -0.23
C GLU A 147 14.87 -4.11 -0.30
N LEU A 148 15.53 -4.65 -1.33
CA LEU A 148 15.47 -6.08 -1.71
C LEU A 148 16.10 -7.03 -0.68
N ASP A 149 16.84 -6.50 0.29
CA ASP A 149 17.55 -7.26 1.33
C ASP A 149 16.72 -7.41 2.64
N GLU A 150 15.50 -6.85 2.70
CA GLU A 150 14.56 -7.05 3.82
C GLU A 150 13.72 -8.32 3.58
N ASP A 151 14.29 -9.48 3.93
CA ASP A 151 13.78 -10.82 3.55
C ASP A 151 12.42 -11.23 4.16
N ASP A 152 11.80 -10.50 5.09
CA ASP A 152 10.69 -11.06 5.89
C ASP A 152 9.37 -10.29 5.95
N MET A 153 9.20 -9.15 5.26
CA MET A 153 7.93 -8.40 5.37
C MET A 153 7.40 -7.89 4.02
N PHE A 154 6.37 -8.58 3.51
CA PHE A 154 5.51 -8.06 2.45
C PHE A 154 4.12 -7.83 3.02
N PHE A 155 3.50 -6.72 2.63
CA PHE A 155 2.07 -6.58 2.81
C PHE A 155 1.38 -7.48 1.80
N LEU A 156 0.63 -8.45 2.31
CA LEU A 156 -0.33 -9.17 1.49
C LEU A 156 -1.38 -8.18 0.95
N PRO A 157 -2.03 -8.50 -0.19
CA PRO A 157 -3.22 -7.79 -0.60
C PRO A 157 -4.25 -7.76 0.54
N HIS A 158 -4.87 -6.61 0.77
CA HIS A 158 -5.86 -6.45 1.84
C HIS A 158 -7.12 -7.24 1.53
N SER A 159 -7.84 -7.67 2.58
CA SER A 159 -9.15 -8.30 2.37
C SER A 159 -10.11 -7.32 1.70
N ALA A 160 -11.01 -7.82 0.86
CA ALA A 160 -12.06 -7.00 0.24
C ALA A 160 -12.92 -6.27 1.29
N LYS A 161 -13.07 -6.88 2.47
CA LYS A 161 -13.86 -6.37 3.62
C LYS A 161 -13.07 -5.42 4.51
N GLU A 162 -11.76 -5.31 4.33
CA GLU A 162 -10.91 -4.47 5.16
C GLU A 162 -11.08 -3.00 4.82
N GLN A 163 -11.28 -2.17 5.84
CA GLN A 163 -11.43 -0.73 5.64
C GLN A 163 -10.06 -0.10 5.38
N ALA A 164 -10.03 0.86 4.47
CA ALA A 164 -8.81 1.57 4.11
C ALA A 164 -9.12 3.04 3.84
N ASN A 165 -8.11 3.88 4.06
CA ASN A 165 -8.11 5.28 3.68
C ASN A 165 -6.88 5.56 2.82
N ILE A 166 -7.08 6.27 1.71
CA ILE A 166 -6.01 6.75 0.83
C ILE A 166 -5.75 8.21 1.18
N LEU A 167 -4.48 8.55 1.34
CA LEU A 167 -4.05 9.93 1.45
C LEU A 167 -3.79 10.50 0.07
N TRP A 168 -4.64 11.44 -0.34
CA TRP A 168 -4.51 12.22 -1.56
C TRP A 168 -3.85 13.56 -1.26
N ARG A 169 -2.98 13.99 -2.16
CA ARG A 169 -2.34 15.29 -2.09
C ARG A 169 -1.92 15.77 -3.46
N ASP A 170 -2.29 17.00 -3.80
CA ASP A 170 -1.92 17.65 -5.06
C ASP A 170 -2.30 16.81 -6.29
N GLY A 171 -3.49 16.18 -6.26
CA GLY A 171 -4.01 15.35 -7.35
C GLY A 171 -3.36 13.96 -7.46
N ALA A 172 -2.64 13.50 -6.44
CA ALA A 172 -2.03 12.17 -6.42
C ALA A 172 -2.24 11.43 -5.09
N ALA A 173 -2.39 10.12 -5.16
CA ALA A 173 -2.36 9.23 -4.01
C ALA A 173 -0.91 9.04 -3.53
N VAL A 174 -0.65 9.45 -2.28
CA VAL A 174 0.70 9.52 -1.70
C VAL A 174 0.94 8.53 -0.55
N GLY A 175 -0.12 7.86 -0.10
CA GLY A 175 -0.05 6.87 0.96
C GLY A 175 -1.41 6.29 1.28
N PHE A 176 -1.45 5.35 2.21
CA PHE A 176 -2.68 4.76 2.72
C PHE A 176 -2.49 4.27 4.15
N TYR A 177 -3.60 4.01 4.83
CA TYR A 177 -3.62 3.10 5.96
C TYR A 177 -4.85 2.18 5.91
N THR A 178 -4.78 1.03 6.58
CA THR A 178 -5.90 0.10 6.73
C THR A 178 -6.28 -0.11 8.18
N THR A 179 -7.52 -0.59 8.38
CA THR A 179 -8.09 -0.83 9.69
C THR A 179 -8.75 -2.19 9.77
N LYS A 180 -8.35 -2.99 10.76
CA LYS A 180 -9.15 -4.14 11.21
C LYS A 180 -10.22 -3.63 12.16
N MET A 181 -11.48 -3.84 11.80
CA MET A 181 -12.60 -3.41 12.62
C MET A 181 -12.76 -4.35 13.82
N LYS A 182 -13.14 -3.80 14.97
CA LYS A 182 -13.62 -4.60 16.09
C LYS A 182 -14.77 -5.52 15.63
N GLY A 183 -14.68 -6.81 15.95
CA GLY A 183 -15.62 -7.84 15.50
C GLY A 183 -15.32 -8.43 14.12
N SER A 184 -14.33 -7.94 13.38
CA SER A 184 -13.90 -8.58 12.12
C SER A 184 -13.02 -9.81 12.38
N LEU A 185 -13.04 -10.78 11.47
CA LEU A 185 -12.31 -12.06 11.62
C LEU A 185 -10.79 -11.87 11.59
N CYS A 186 -10.11 -12.57 12.49
CA CYS A 186 -8.65 -12.66 12.57
C CYS A 186 -8.16 -13.74 11.60
N GLY A 187 -7.93 -13.35 10.35
CA GLY A 187 -7.48 -14.27 9.30
C GLY A 187 -8.51 -15.34 8.94
N ASP A 188 -8.12 -16.24 8.04
CA ASP A 188 -8.97 -17.32 7.57
C ASP A 188 -8.71 -18.57 8.42
N GLY A 189 -9.65 -18.96 9.28
CA GLY A 189 -9.65 -20.28 9.93
C GLY A 189 -9.57 -20.33 11.46
N THR A 190 -9.25 -19.23 12.14
CA THR A 190 -9.22 -19.21 13.62
C THR A 190 -10.61 -19.11 14.25
N GLY A 191 -11.58 -18.54 13.52
CA GLY A 191 -12.90 -18.17 14.06
C GLY A 191 -12.85 -17.02 15.08
N ALA A 192 -11.67 -16.49 15.39
CA ALA A 192 -11.49 -15.40 16.33
C ALA A 192 -11.79 -14.04 15.67
N CYS A 193 -12.26 -13.08 16.45
CA CYS A 193 -12.56 -11.73 15.98
C CYS A 193 -11.72 -10.69 16.74
N TYR A 194 -11.31 -9.62 16.05
CA TYR A 194 -10.58 -8.51 16.67
C TYR A 194 -11.40 -7.90 17.80
N LEU A 195 -10.79 -7.75 18.98
CA LEU A 195 -11.48 -7.27 20.19
C LEU A 195 -11.48 -5.74 20.34
N LEU A 196 -10.76 -5.05 19.46
CA LEU A 196 -10.62 -3.59 19.37
C LEU A 196 -10.33 -3.17 17.93
N PRO A 197 -10.58 -1.91 17.54
CA PRO A 197 -10.12 -1.38 16.26
C PRO A 197 -8.59 -1.40 16.19
N VAL A 198 -8.02 -1.84 15.06
CA VAL A 198 -6.56 -1.92 14.88
C VAL A 198 -6.13 -1.17 13.63
N PHE A 199 -5.20 -0.24 13.80
CA PHE A 199 -4.43 0.41 12.74
C PHE A 199 -3.42 -0.59 12.19
N ASP A 200 -3.74 -1.18 11.04
CA ASP A 200 -3.15 -2.45 10.61
C ASP A 200 -1.94 -2.25 9.72
N THR A 201 -2.13 -1.75 8.51
CA THR A 201 -1.03 -1.42 7.60
C THR A 201 -1.02 0.07 7.33
N VAL A 202 0.17 0.64 7.19
CA VAL A 202 0.35 2.06 6.86
C VAL A 202 1.52 2.24 5.93
N PHE A 203 1.34 3.08 4.92
CA PHE A 203 2.38 3.36 3.96
C PHE A 203 2.30 4.82 3.50
N VAL A 204 3.46 5.46 3.42
CA VAL A 204 3.64 6.75 2.78
C VAL A 204 4.77 6.61 1.78
N ARG A 205 4.54 7.04 0.55
CA ARG A 205 5.55 7.00 -0.52
C ARG A 205 6.81 7.76 -0.12
N ARG A 206 7.99 7.23 -0.47
CA ARG A 206 9.31 7.72 -0.03
C ARG A 206 9.49 9.21 -0.27
N ARG A 207 9.05 9.71 -1.43
CA ARG A 207 9.13 11.13 -1.81
C ARG A 207 8.26 12.09 -0.96
N HIS A 208 7.25 11.56 -0.25
CA HIS A 208 6.34 12.34 0.60
C HIS A 208 6.59 12.14 2.11
N ARG A 209 7.58 11.33 2.50
CA ARG A 209 7.90 11.08 3.91
C ARG A 209 8.51 12.30 4.60
N ARG A 210 8.49 12.28 5.94
CA ARG A 210 9.01 13.33 6.85
C ARG A 210 8.23 14.67 6.78
N GLN A 211 7.01 14.64 6.28
CA GLN A 211 6.11 15.81 6.20
C GLN A 211 4.93 15.72 7.18
N GLY A 212 5.03 14.89 8.23
CA GLY A 212 3.96 14.72 9.22
C GLY A 212 2.80 13.79 8.80
N LEU A 213 2.82 13.25 7.58
CA LEU A 213 1.70 12.46 7.02
C LEU A 213 1.34 11.21 7.84
N GLY A 214 2.34 10.48 8.36
CA GLY A 214 2.07 9.32 9.21
C GLY A 214 1.43 9.69 10.56
N VAL A 215 1.75 10.86 11.11
CA VAL A 215 1.11 11.37 12.33
C VAL A 215 -0.34 11.76 12.02
N ALA A 216 -0.59 12.39 10.87
CA ALA A 216 -1.95 12.73 10.43
C ALA A 216 -2.83 11.48 10.23
N MET A 217 -2.28 10.41 9.64
CA MET A 217 -2.98 9.12 9.51
C MET A 217 -3.33 8.49 10.85
N LEU A 218 -2.38 8.49 11.81
CA LEU A 218 -2.63 7.97 13.16
C LEU A 218 -3.67 8.81 13.91
N GLN A 219 -3.61 10.13 13.75
CA GLN A 219 -4.59 11.05 14.32
C GLN A 219 -6.01 10.78 13.79
N ASP A 220 -6.17 10.68 12.47
CA ASP A 220 -7.45 10.38 11.81
C ASP A 220 -8.04 9.04 12.30
N PHE A 221 -7.20 8.01 12.49
CA PHE A 221 -7.61 6.75 13.10
C PHE A 221 -8.09 6.91 14.54
N CYS A 222 -7.33 7.60 15.40
CA CYS A 222 -7.73 7.85 16.80
C CYS A 222 -9.04 8.65 16.90
N GLU A 223 -9.23 9.64 16.03
CA GLU A 223 -10.46 10.46 15.97
C GLU A 223 -11.65 9.64 15.49
N THR A 224 -11.45 8.77 14.49
CA THR A 224 -12.49 7.86 13.97
C THR A 224 -13.03 6.94 15.06
N PHE A 225 -12.16 6.46 15.96
CA PHE A 225 -12.52 5.55 17.04
C PHE A 225 -12.44 6.22 18.43
N ARG A 226 -12.85 7.49 18.53
CA ARG A 226 -12.79 8.28 19.79
C ARG A 226 -13.54 7.66 20.97
N GLU A 227 -14.53 6.81 20.70
CA GLU A 227 -15.39 6.19 21.72
C GLU A 227 -14.79 4.88 22.28
N ASP A 228 -13.81 4.29 21.60
CA ASP A 228 -13.16 3.07 22.07
C ASP A 228 -12.08 3.39 23.12
N GLU A 229 -12.16 2.74 24.29
CA GLU A 229 -11.20 2.93 25.38
C GLU A 229 -9.79 2.44 25.03
N ALA A 230 -9.67 1.50 24.10
CA ALA A 230 -8.40 0.93 23.65
C ALA A 230 -8.38 0.81 22.12
N LEU A 231 -7.27 1.22 21.53
CA LEU A 231 -6.99 1.19 20.11
C LEU A 231 -5.70 0.41 19.85
N GLY A 232 -5.71 -0.39 18.80
CA GLY A 232 -4.58 -1.21 18.41
C GLY A 232 -3.75 -0.59 17.29
N ILE A 233 -2.46 -0.88 17.31
CA ILE A 233 -1.54 -0.84 16.18
C ILE A 233 -1.09 -2.29 16.01
N SER A 234 -1.21 -2.85 14.81
CA SER A 234 -0.85 -4.25 14.58
C SER A 234 0.61 -4.53 14.98
N TRP A 235 0.91 -5.75 15.37
CA TRP A 235 2.28 -6.22 15.57
C TRP A 235 2.80 -6.86 14.27
N PRO A 236 4.11 -6.74 13.94
CA PRO A 236 5.14 -5.97 14.61
C PRO A 236 5.15 -4.50 14.17
N VAL A 237 5.43 -3.59 15.10
CA VAL A 237 5.55 -2.17 14.80
C VAL A 237 6.96 -1.82 14.32
N SER A 238 7.10 -1.32 13.09
CA SER A 238 8.39 -0.87 12.57
C SER A 238 9.03 0.26 13.39
N PRO A 239 10.37 0.38 13.38
CA PRO A 239 11.08 1.49 14.03
C PRO A 239 10.58 2.87 13.58
N ALA A 240 10.26 3.00 12.29
CA ALA A 240 9.72 4.22 11.73
C ALA A 240 8.34 4.55 12.33
N MET A 241 7.45 3.55 12.46
CA MET A 241 6.13 3.75 13.06
C MET A 241 6.23 4.11 14.55
N TYR A 242 7.18 3.52 15.30
CA TYR A 242 7.46 3.97 16.67
C TYR A 242 7.83 5.46 16.76
N GLN A 243 8.54 6.01 15.76
CA GLN A 243 8.82 7.45 15.71
C GLN A 243 7.57 8.29 15.47
N VAL A 244 6.62 7.80 14.66
CA VAL A 244 5.31 8.43 14.47
C VAL A 244 4.50 8.39 15.76
N CYS A 245 4.37 7.23 16.39
CA CYS A 245 3.69 7.07 17.68
C CYS A 245 4.29 7.99 18.73
N ARG A 246 5.61 8.08 18.81
CA ARG A 246 6.29 8.98 19.75
C ARG A 246 5.87 10.44 19.56
N ARG A 247 5.94 10.94 18.32
CA ARG A 247 5.57 12.34 18.03
C ARG A 247 4.10 12.60 18.32
N PHE A 248 3.23 11.67 17.95
CA PHE A 248 1.79 11.75 18.20
C PHE A 248 1.49 11.79 19.71
N LEU A 249 2.01 10.84 20.49
CA LEU A 249 1.78 10.73 21.93
C LEU A 249 2.47 11.83 22.76
N GLN A 250 3.47 12.50 22.20
CA GLN A 250 4.03 13.73 22.77
C GLN A 250 3.06 14.90 22.60
N ALA A 251 2.43 15.02 21.44
CA ALA A 251 1.47 16.07 21.13
C ALA A 251 0.09 15.85 21.77
N GLN A 252 -0.34 14.59 21.93
CA GLN A 252 -1.65 14.19 22.48
C GLN A 252 -1.46 13.28 23.72
N PRO A 253 -1.21 13.85 24.92
CA PRO A 253 -1.02 13.07 26.14
C PRO A 253 -2.19 12.16 26.53
N GLU A 254 -3.41 12.53 26.16
CA GLU A 254 -4.65 11.79 26.38
C GLU A 254 -4.66 10.41 25.68
N GLU A 255 -3.96 10.29 24.56
CA GLU A 255 -3.89 9.05 23.78
C GLU A 255 -2.90 8.03 24.34
N ARG A 256 -2.05 8.42 25.31
CA ARG A 256 -0.99 7.56 25.88
C ARG A 256 -1.51 6.29 26.52
N GLY A 257 -2.70 6.34 27.10
CA GLY A 257 -3.38 5.17 27.69
C GLY A 257 -4.21 4.36 26.70
N ARG A 258 -4.49 4.90 25.51
CA ARG A 258 -5.40 4.31 24.53
C ARG A 258 -4.68 3.49 23.46
N LEU A 259 -3.42 3.79 23.14
CA LEU A 259 -2.68 3.11 22.06
C LEU A 259 -1.87 1.89 22.54
N TRP A 260 -2.14 0.75 21.93
CA TRP A 260 -1.52 -0.54 22.22
C TRP A 260 -0.93 -1.15 20.94
N GLU A 261 0.23 -1.79 21.03
CA GLU A 261 0.70 -2.75 20.03
C GLU A 261 -0.04 -4.06 20.26
N VAL A 262 -0.56 -4.67 19.20
CA VAL A 262 -1.57 -5.73 19.28
C VAL A 262 -1.20 -6.91 18.39
N GLU A 263 -1.10 -8.09 19.00
CA GLU A 263 -1.19 -9.37 18.29
C GLU A 263 -2.67 -9.78 18.18
N PRO A 264 -3.15 -10.31 17.04
CA PRO A 264 -4.54 -10.76 16.92
C PRO A 264 -4.88 -11.88 17.93
N PRO A 265 -6.12 -11.95 18.47
CA PRO A 265 -7.25 -11.02 18.31
C PRO A 265 -7.20 -9.74 19.16
N GLY A 266 -6.14 -9.55 19.94
CA GLY A 266 -5.95 -8.38 20.78
C GLY A 266 -6.68 -8.48 22.12
N ALA A 267 -6.60 -9.62 22.79
CA ALA A 267 -6.95 -9.75 24.20
C ALA A 267 -5.97 -8.99 25.11
N TRP A 268 -6.25 -8.87 26.41
CA TRP A 268 -5.43 -8.01 27.30
C TRP A 268 -3.97 -8.46 27.41
N ASP A 269 -3.74 -9.76 27.39
CA ASP A 269 -2.43 -10.42 27.38
C ASP A 269 -1.72 -10.34 26.03
N GLN A 270 -2.43 -9.94 24.97
CA GLN A 270 -1.91 -9.76 23.60
C GLN A 270 -1.69 -8.29 23.24
N ARG A 271 -1.66 -7.41 24.24
CA ARG A 271 -1.47 -5.98 24.09
C ARG A 271 -0.23 -5.52 24.84
N SER A 272 0.52 -4.63 24.22
CA SER A 272 1.63 -3.92 24.86
C SER A 272 1.46 -2.42 24.72
N SER A 273 1.60 -1.65 25.80
CA SER A 273 1.47 -0.19 25.71
C SER A 273 2.51 0.40 24.76
N ILE A 274 2.05 1.09 23.71
CA ILE A 274 2.94 1.80 22.77
C ILE A 274 3.75 2.85 23.51
N TRP A 275 3.10 3.58 24.43
CA TRP A 275 3.77 4.63 25.19
C TRP A 275 4.94 4.09 26.03
N LEU A 276 4.73 2.99 26.76
CA LEU A 276 5.79 2.38 27.55
C LEU A 276 6.94 1.89 26.66
N LYS A 277 6.64 1.26 25.52
CA LYS A 277 7.67 0.83 24.55
C LYS A 277 8.47 2.02 23.99
N VAL A 278 7.81 3.13 23.67
CA VAL A 278 8.46 4.37 23.22
C VAL A 278 9.37 4.97 24.30
N GLN A 279 8.98 4.93 25.58
CA GLN A 279 9.80 5.42 26.69
C GLN A 279 11.03 4.52 26.94
N LEU A 280 10.85 3.21 26.90
CA LEU A 280 11.95 2.25 27.08
C LEU A 280 13.01 2.34 25.97
N GLN A 281 12.61 2.64 24.74
CA GLN A 281 13.55 2.91 23.64
C GLN A 281 14.39 4.18 23.90
N GLN A 282 13.84 5.18 24.60
CA GLN A 282 14.56 6.41 24.95
C GLN A 282 15.58 6.18 26.06
N SER A 283 15.23 5.40 27.09
CA SER A 283 16.15 5.11 28.21
C SER A 283 17.37 4.27 27.80
N ARG A 284 17.30 3.58 26.65
CA ARG A 284 18.41 2.78 26.10
C ARG A 284 19.41 3.61 25.26
N LEU A 285 19.17 4.90 25.07
CA LEU A 285 20.10 5.83 24.40
C LEU A 285 20.66 6.82 25.43
N PRO A 286 21.83 6.55 26.06
CA PRO A 286 22.55 7.62 26.76
C PRO A 286 23.15 8.58 25.73
N ASN A 287 23.11 9.88 26.04
CA ASN A 287 23.74 11.00 25.32
C ASN A 287 24.86 10.60 24.33
N CYS A 288 24.53 10.53 23.04
CA CYS A 288 25.48 10.80 21.97
C CYS A 288 24.96 12.01 21.22
N GLU A 289 25.71 13.11 21.31
CA GLU A 289 25.53 14.30 20.50
C GLU A 289 25.36 13.89 19.03
N TRP A 290 24.28 14.38 18.40
CA TRP A 290 24.06 14.23 16.98
C TRP A 290 25.14 15.00 16.21
N ARG A 291 26.32 14.40 16.06
CA ARG A 291 27.28 14.83 15.05
C ARG A 291 26.68 14.40 13.71
N CYS A 292 26.29 15.40 12.93
CA CYS A 292 25.81 15.27 11.56
C CYS A 292 26.93 14.68 10.69
N GLU A 293 27.06 13.36 10.65
CA GLU A 293 27.90 12.65 9.70
C GLU A 293 27.06 12.11 8.55
N ARG A 294 27.30 12.70 7.38
CA ARG A 294 26.90 12.22 6.07
C ARG A 294 27.56 10.85 5.84
N THR A 295 26.86 9.77 6.15
CA THR A 295 27.15 8.44 5.59
C THR A 295 25.96 7.50 5.82
N SER A 296 25.17 7.34 4.76
CA SER A 296 24.58 6.07 4.30
C SER A 296 24.43 4.92 5.30
N THR A 297 23.26 4.82 5.94
CA THR A 297 22.45 3.59 6.08
C THR A 297 21.00 4.03 6.24
N LEU A 298 20.31 4.13 5.10
CA LEU A 298 18.89 4.47 5.04
C LEU A 298 18.12 3.18 5.34
N SER A 299 17.46 3.06 6.49
CA SER A 299 16.33 2.13 6.63
C SER A 299 15.04 2.95 6.60
N PRO A 300 14.23 2.85 5.54
CA PRO A 300 12.92 3.46 5.58
C PRO A 300 11.87 2.55 4.95
N SER A 301 11.27 1.70 5.75
CA SER A 301 9.96 1.09 5.48
C SER A 301 9.12 1.21 6.76
N PHE A 302 7.99 1.93 6.68
CA PHE A 302 6.97 1.87 7.72
C PHE A 302 6.21 0.58 7.48
N VAL A 303 6.48 -0.43 8.29
CA VAL A 303 5.78 -1.71 8.21
C VAL A 303 5.10 -1.96 9.55
N VAL A 304 3.81 -2.23 9.45
CA VAL A 304 3.05 -2.88 10.49
C VAL A 304 2.35 -4.02 9.77
N SER A 305 2.79 -5.27 9.96
CA SER A 305 2.25 -6.42 9.22
C SER A 305 2.12 -7.64 10.11
N VAL A 306 0.89 -8.12 10.29
CA VAL A 306 0.63 -9.44 10.86
C VAL A 306 1.18 -10.51 9.90
N THR A 307 2.13 -11.32 10.35
CA THR A 307 2.43 -12.61 9.74
C THR A 307 1.38 -13.61 10.23
N ASP A 308 0.44 -13.99 9.37
CA ASP A 308 -0.30 -15.25 9.57
C ASP A 308 0.68 -16.38 9.26
N ALA A 309 1.21 -16.99 10.32
CA ALA A 309 1.95 -18.23 10.24
C ALA A 309 0.94 -19.36 10.02
N ASP A 310 0.71 -19.74 8.76
CA ASP A 310 0.43 -21.12 8.36
C ASP A 310 0.17 -21.24 6.85
N SER A 311 1.14 -21.77 6.10
CA SER A 311 0.89 -22.70 5.00
C SER A 311 2.22 -23.26 4.47
N PHE A 312 2.78 -24.23 5.19
CA PHE A 312 3.83 -25.10 4.66
C PHE A 312 3.18 -26.15 3.77
N THR A 313 2.90 -25.84 2.50
CA THR A 313 2.57 -26.90 1.53
C THR A 313 3.88 -27.47 0.98
N ARG A 314 4.32 -28.52 1.67
CA ARG A 314 5.27 -29.52 1.23
C ARG A 314 4.88 -30.00 -0.18
N THR A 315 5.75 -29.76 -1.15
CA THR A 315 5.69 -30.41 -2.46
C THR A 315 5.93 -31.90 -2.27
N GLU A 316 4.87 -32.71 -2.30
CA GLU A 316 5.00 -34.14 -2.53
C GLU A 316 5.39 -34.35 -4.00
N SER A 317 6.68 -34.50 -4.24
CA SER A 317 7.19 -35.10 -5.46
C SER A 317 6.90 -36.60 -5.44
N GLY A 318 5.84 -37.00 -6.13
CA GLY A 318 5.62 -38.39 -6.49
C GLY A 318 6.72 -38.88 -7.44
N LEU A 319 7.32 -40.02 -7.10
CA LEU A 319 8.01 -40.90 -8.05
C LEU A 319 7.60 -42.34 -7.70
N PRO A 320 7.19 -43.16 -8.70
CA PRO A 320 6.68 -44.50 -8.46
C PRO A 320 7.80 -45.52 -8.49
N ALA A 321 7.69 -46.58 -7.68
CA ALA A 321 8.42 -47.82 -7.90
C ALA A 321 7.59 -49.01 -7.40
N ARG A 322 7.16 -49.80 -8.39
CA ARG A 322 6.83 -51.24 -8.43
C ARG A 322 6.43 -51.96 -7.14
#